data_AF-A0A812WDK4-F1
#
_entry.id   AF-A0A812WDK4-F1
#
_cell.length_a   1.000
_cell.length_b   1.000
_cell.length_c   1.000
_cell.angle_alpha   90.00
_cell.angle_beta   90.00
_cell.angle_gamma   90.00
#
_symmetry.space_group_name_H-M   'P 1'
#
loop_
_entity.id
_entity.type
_entity.pdbx_description
1 polymer ?
#
loop_
_entity_poly.entity_id
_entity_poly.type
_entity_poly.pdbx_seq_one_letter_code
_entity_poly.pdbx_strand_id
1 'polypeptide(L)'
;MAAYSSIMEQVAQFDDITWPELMSHLAREDKSHTKVGEDELPLEYRCDDVEVVNPDANVHKLSLLRIEARHAQGSSTEAILAVSAALRQAVADTHRILDAHGANTSMNLTAHHLQQTWHVPCRQMGCDASNMHDVFVASHRQTMALFQTNAVAHMRLEIKQRVKMDLRVQRFIAEHGHKGQFPFFRPSQTSSDSAASAYGEKGRDGVISVVLPTMKVLVDSDESRALRLVDLEQFEKIRQQVEEEATADSHSEAHDDGDHVKAALRSLEDDEQEQDEEVHHEEDEEEHGDEAMSPETDSDEEEPEPLQTKDAHQLALLKTSGEIAEVEMGEVEDESSWGRRRRRRRRRRRRRRRRRWLRRRRRRWLRKVWRRVKQAVVRWAKKFFECFGQYSKWDAVGYTKSFGGNFGLSFGFSGGHSGSIKELISGRMFSSGWVSINFGMAVGTSGEWWWGGVGVSGGVSCSSGVTCRLGVSVGAIGCGWWDVGINPVCPFDLSTWGIKCQASRGGTLLVTCCGVDLVTGKNNCR
;
A
#
# COMPACT_ATOMS: atom_id res chain seq x y z
N MET A 1 -1.66 -4.36 14.40
CA MET A 1 -1.03 -5.69 14.40
C MET A 1 -0.91 -6.29 13.00
N ALA A 2 -2.01 -6.57 12.30
CA ALA A 2 -1.95 -7.18 10.95
C ALA A 2 -1.12 -6.37 9.93
N ALA A 3 -1.24 -5.04 9.92
CA ALA A 3 -0.39 -4.18 9.09
C ALA A 3 1.10 -4.37 9.39
N TYR A 4 1.44 -4.36 10.68
CA TYR A 4 2.81 -4.51 11.16
C TYR A 4 3.39 -5.87 10.79
N SER A 5 2.64 -6.96 10.99
CA SER A 5 3.14 -8.30 10.63
C SER A 5 3.45 -8.43 9.15
N SER A 6 2.57 -7.90 8.28
CA SER A 6 2.78 -7.99 6.83
C SER A 6 3.92 -7.10 6.35
N ILE A 7 4.06 -5.90 6.90
CA ILE A 7 5.23 -5.06 6.61
C ILE A 7 6.50 -5.74 7.12
N MET A 8 6.47 -6.29 8.34
CA MET A 8 7.62 -6.98 8.93
C MET A 8 8.05 -8.22 8.13
N GLU A 9 7.12 -8.95 7.52
CA GLU A 9 7.47 -10.07 6.64
C GLU A 9 8.20 -9.62 5.39
N GLN A 10 7.69 -8.59 4.72
CA GLN A 10 8.33 -8.04 3.53
C GLN A 10 9.70 -7.46 3.86
N VAL A 11 9.81 -6.72 4.96
CA VAL A 11 11.08 -6.17 5.45
C VAL A 11 12.04 -7.29 5.84
N ALA A 12 11.60 -8.33 6.55
CA ALA A 12 12.47 -9.44 6.93
C ALA A 12 12.99 -10.21 5.70
N GLN A 13 12.15 -10.43 4.69
CA GLN A 13 12.58 -11.03 3.42
C GLN A 13 13.57 -10.12 2.68
N PHE A 14 13.32 -8.81 2.63
CA PHE A 14 14.25 -7.87 2.02
C PHE A 14 15.60 -7.86 2.75
N ASP A 15 15.60 -7.74 4.07
CA ASP A 15 16.79 -7.68 4.92
C ASP A 15 17.64 -8.97 4.83
N ASP A 16 16.99 -10.14 4.82
CA ASP A 16 17.69 -11.44 4.87
C ASP A 16 18.01 -11.99 3.46
N ILE A 17 17.33 -11.55 2.39
CA ILE A 17 17.51 -12.04 1.00
C ILE A 17 18.05 -10.94 0.09
N THR A 18 17.26 -9.90 -0.12
CA THR A 18 17.48 -8.94 -1.20
C THR A 18 18.66 -8.03 -0.89
N TRP A 19 18.76 -7.57 0.35
CA TRP A 19 19.79 -6.62 0.76
C TRP A 19 21.21 -7.21 0.71
N PRO A 20 21.49 -8.42 1.23
CA PRO A 20 22.82 -9.01 1.12
C PRO A 20 23.26 -9.25 -0.33
N GLU A 21 22.33 -9.69 -1.20
CA GLU A 21 22.62 -9.87 -2.63
C GLU A 21 22.88 -8.53 -3.32
N LEU A 22 22.03 -7.53 -3.07
CA LEU A 22 22.23 -6.18 -3.61
C LEU A 22 23.58 -5.60 -3.19
N MET A 23 23.93 -5.72 -1.90
CA MET A 23 25.22 -5.27 -1.38
C MET A 23 26.40 -6.05 -1.98
N SER A 24 26.27 -7.36 -2.18
CA SER A 24 27.27 -8.20 -2.85
C SER A 24 27.50 -7.74 -4.30
N HIS A 25 26.43 -7.33 -5.00
CA HIS A 25 26.52 -6.80 -6.36
C HIS A 25 27.11 -5.40 -6.43
N LEU A 26 26.65 -4.47 -5.60
CA LEU A 26 27.18 -3.12 -5.51
C LEU A 26 28.68 -3.13 -5.17
N ALA A 27 29.11 -4.03 -4.28
CA ALA A 27 30.53 -4.21 -3.94
C ALA A 27 31.38 -4.76 -5.09
N ARG A 28 30.79 -5.44 -6.07
CA ARG A 28 31.50 -5.89 -7.29
C ARG A 28 31.64 -4.77 -8.32
N GLU A 29 30.64 -3.90 -8.42
CA GLU A 29 30.63 -2.78 -9.37
C GLU A 29 31.59 -1.67 -8.93
N ASP A 30 31.67 -1.39 -7.63
CA ASP A 30 32.58 -0.39 -7.10
C ASP A 30 33.34 -0.88 -5.86
N LYS A 31 34.61 -1.23 -6.06
CA LYS A 31 35.53 -1.62 -4.97
C LYS A 31 35.89 -0.44 -4.05
N SER A 32 35.61 0.80 -4.46
CA SER A 32 35.96 2.02 -3.74
C SER A 32 34.86 2.52 -2.81
N HIS A 33 33.63 2.00 -2.93
CA HIS A 33 32.57 2.25 -1.96
C HIS A 33 32.79 1.42 -0.68
N THR A 34 33.74 1.87 0.13
CA THR A 34 33.65 1.70 1.59
C THR A 34 32.27 2.17 2.04
N LYS A 35 31.61 1.36 2.90
CA LYS A 35 30.31 1.67 3.50
C LYS A 35 30.25 3.15 3.91
N VAL A 36 29.56 3.97 3.12
CA VAL A 36 29.20 5.33 3.50
C VAL A 36 28.42 5.17 4.80
N GLY A 37 28.96 5.68 5.91
CA GLY A 37 28.27 5.62 7.19
C GLY A 37 26.92 6.33 7.06
N GLU A 38 25.92 5.97 7.88
CA GLU A 38 24.64 6.71 7.90
C GLU A 38 24.87 8.22 8.11
N ASP A 39 25.94 8.58 8.82
CA ASP A 39 26.39 9.94 9.08
C ASP A 39 26.88 10.72 7.84
N GLU A 40 27.19 10.03 6.73
CA GLU A 40 27.70 10.61 5.50
C GLU A 40 26.61 10.74 4.40
N LEU A 41 25.41 10.23 4.63
CA LEU A 41 24.28 10.43 3.71
C LEU A 41 23.88 11.91 3.65
N PRO A 42 23.67 12.50 2.45
CA PRO A 42 23.15 13.86 2.31
C PRO A 42 21.84 14.02 3.09
N LEU A 43 21.63 15.19 3.70
CA LEU A 43 20.44 15.49 4.54
C LEU A 43 19.11 15.18 3.84
N GLU A 44 19.06 15.29 2.51
CA GLU A 44 17.87 15.02 1.69
C GLU A 44 17.48 13.54 1.63
N TYR A 45 18.44 12.63 1.86
CA TYR A 45 18.25 11.18 1.87
C TYR A 45 18.24 10.59 3.28
N ARG A 46 18.51 11.41 4.31
CA ARG A 46 18.26 11.01 5.68
C ARG A 46 16.76 10.93 5.83
N CYS A 47 16.25 9.81 6.32
CA CYS A 47 14.90 9.76 6.82
C CYS A 47 14.76 10.93 7.81
N ASP A 48 13.77 11.80 7.62
CA ASP A 48 13.40 12.78 8.66
C ASP A 48 13.43 12.02 9.98
N ASP A 49 14.05 12.59 11.01
CA ASP A 49 14.06 12.02 12.35
C ASP A 49 12.60 11.84 12.82
N VAL A 50 11.96 10.76 12.38
CA VAL A 50 10.94 10.05 13.13
C VAL A 50 11.76 9.57 14.30
N GLU A 51 11.93 10.46 15.30
CA GLU A 51 12.83 10.38 16.44
C GLU A 51 13.36 8.97 16.49
N VAL A 52 14.55 8.72 15.93
CA VAL A 52 15.11 7.37 15.88
C VAL A 52 14.96 6.88 17.29
N VAL A 53 13.96 6.00 17.51
CA VAL A 53 13.54 5.62 18.86
C VAL A 53 14.79 4.95 19.36
N ASN A 54 15.54 5.70 20.15
CA ASN A 54 16.96 5.46 20.28
C ASN A 54 17.07 3.98 20.68
N PRO A 55 17.70 3.12 19.87
CA PRO A 55 17.72 1.70 20.17
C PRO A 55 18.38 1.46 21.54
N ASP A 56 19.12 2.42 22.09
CA ASP A 56 19.66 2.40 23.44
C ASP A 56 18.77 3.10 24.48
N ALA A 57 17.77 3.89 24.07
CA ALA A 57 16.58 4.20 24.88
C ALA A 57 15.63 2.99 25.04
N ASN A 58 16.16 1.77 24.87
CA ASN A 58 15.66 0.47 25.35
C ASN A 58 15.52 0.37 26.88
N VAL A 59 15.29 1.49 27.56
CA VAL A 59 14.34 1.58 28.66
C VAL A 59 12.97 1.30 28.04
N HIS A 60 12.65 0.08 27.59
CA HIS A 60 12.32 -0.95 28.54
C HIS A 60 12.17 -2.35 27.90
N LYS A 61 13.26 -3.09 27.66
CA LYS A 61 13.12 -4.57 27.49
C LYS A 61 12.40 -5.20 28.69
N LEU A 62 12.61 -4.67 29.89
CA LEU A 62 11.97 -5.10 31.14
C LEU A 62 10.51 -4.64 31.31
N SER A 63 10.09 -3.49 30.76
CA SER A 63 8.66 -3.09 30.81
C SER A 63 7.86 -3.79 29.74
N LEU A 64 8.45 -4.05 28.56
CA LEU A 64 7.79 -4.86 27.55
C LEU A 64 7.57 -6.29 28.08
N LEU A 65 8.58 -6.89 28.71
CA LEU A 65 8.44 -8.15 29.44
C LEU A 65 7.43 -8.09 30.61
N ARG A 66 7.33 -6.97 31.33
CA ARG A 66 6.30 -6.79 32.40
C ARG A 66 4.89 -6.60 31.86
N ILE A 67 4.72 -5.91 30.73
CA ILE A 67 3.45 -5.73 30.03
C ILE A 67 3.00 -7.08 29.45
N GLU A 68 3.94 -7.85 28.88
CA GLU A 68 3.72 -9.22 28.43
C GLU A 68 3.35 -10.16 29.59
N ALA A 69 4.04 -10.08 30.73
CA ALA A 69 3.72 -10.87 31.92
C ALA A 69 2.33 -10.54 32.51
N ARG A 70 1.86 -9.29 32.39
CA ARG A 70 0.50 -8.88 32.82
C ARG A 70 -0.59 -9.34 31.85
N HIS A 71 -0.32 -9.38 30.54
CA HIS A 71 -1.26 -9.87 29.54
C HIS A 71 -1.30 -11.41 29.40
N ALA A 72 -0.32 -12.11 29.96
CA ALA A 72 -0.28 -13.58 29.99
C ALA A 72 -1.25 -14.22 31.02
N GLN A 73 -2.05 -13.45 31.76
CA GLN A 73 -2.94 -13.97 32.81
C GLN A 73 -4.21 -14.68 32.28
N GLY A 74 -4.28 -15.00 30.98
CA GLY A 74 -5.34 -15.82 30.39
C GLY A 74 -4.80 -17.18 29.96
N SER A 75 -5.57 -18.26 30.20
CA SER A 75 -5.19 -19.61 29.78
C SER A 75 -4.93 -19.72 28.27
N SER A 76 -5.57 -18.87 27.46
CA SER A 76 -5.33 -18.80 26.01
C SER A 76 -4.04 -18.06 25.65
N THR A 77 -3.68 -16.97 26.35
CA THR A 77 -2.48 -16.20 26.06
C THR A 77 -1.23 -16.97 26.46
N GLU A 78 -1.25 -17.65 27.60
CA GLU A 78 -0.16 -18.55 28.03
C GLU A 78 0.05 -19.69 27.02
N ALA A 79 -1.03 -20.32 26.55
CA ALA A 79 -0.93 -21.38 25.54
C ALA A 79 -0.32 -20.87 24.23
N ILE A 80 -0.72 -19.68 23.75
CA ILE A 80 -0.16 -19.06 22.55
C ILE A 80 1.34 -18.79 22.75
N LEU A 81 1.75 -18.23 23.89
CA LEU A 81 3.16 -17.94 24.16
C LEU A 81 4.00 -19.21 24.32
N ALA A 82 3.43 -20.28 24.89
CA ALA A 82 4.06 -21.58 24.99
C ALA A 82 4.30 -22.21 23.61
N VAL A 83 3.32 -22.16 22.71
CA VAL A 83 3.48 -22.59 21.31
C VAL A 83 4.57 -21.77 20.62
N SER A 84 4.57 -20.45 20.81
CA SER A 84 5.61 -19.57 20.26
C SER A 84 7.00 -19.99 20.75
N ALA A 85 7.18 -20.27 22.06
CA ALA A 85 8.45 -20.77 22.60
C ALA A 85 8.89 -22.12 21.98
N ALA A 86 7.95 -23.06 21.81
CA ALA A 86 8.21 -24.34 21.17
C ALA A 86 8.64 -24.18 19.70
N LEU A 87 8.01 -23.25 18.96
CA LEU A 87 8.42 -22.90 17.60
C LEU A 87 9.84 -22.36 17.53
N ARG A 88 10.23 -21.47 18.45
CA ARG A 88 11.60 -20.91 18.46
C ARG A 88 12.65 -22.00 18.63
N GLN A 89 12.38 -22.95 19.53
CA GLN A 89 13.25 -24.09 19.75
C GLN A 89 13.32 -24.99 18.51
N ALA A 90 12.16 -25.31 17.91
CA ALA A 90 12.10 -26.14 16.70
C ALA A 90 12.81 -25.49 15.50
N VAL A 91 12.74 -24.16 15.35
CA VAL A 91 13.51 -23.42 14.34
C VAL A 91 15.01 -23.55 14.62
N ALA A 92 15.47 -23.30 15.84
CA ALA A 92 16.89 -23.40 16.19
C ALA A 92 17.44 -24.82 15.95
N ASP A 93 16.68 -25.85 16.33
CA ASP A 93 17.03 -27.24 16.10
C ASP A 93 17.00 -27.60 14.61
N THR A 94 16.05 -27.04 13.84
CA THR A 94 16.03 -27.16 12.37
C THR A 94 17.33 -26.63 11.77
N HIS A 95 17.76 -25.41 12.14
CA HIS A 95 19.04 -24.88 11.67
C HIS A 95 20.20 -25.83 12.00
N ARG A 96 20.29 -26.30 13.25
CA ARG A 96 21.32 -27.25 13.67
C ARG A 96 21.29 -28.56 12.88
N ILE A 97 20.11 -29.12 12.61
CA ILE A 97 19.96 -30.37 11.84
C ILE A 97 20.43 -30.17 10.40
N LEU A 98 20.07 -29.04 9.78
CA LEU A 98 20.48 -28.72 8.41
C LEU A 98 21.99 -28.45 8.33
N ASP A 99 22.57 -27.79 9.33
CA ASP A 99 24.01 -27.52 9.41
C ASP A 99 24.84 -28.80 9.68
N ALA A 100 24.27 -29.76 10.42
CA ALA A 100 24.90 -31.05 10.70
C ALA A 100 24.86 -32.02 9.52
N HIS A 101 24.12 -31.71 8.45
CA HIS A 101 24.05 -32.54 7.27
C HIS A 101 25.37 -32.49 6.49
N GLY A 102 26.14 -33.58 6.57
CA GLY A 102 27.36 -33.77 5.77
C GLY A 102 27.15 -34.71 4.59
N ALA A 103 28.17 -34.84 3.73
CA ALA A 103 28.15 -35.66 2.51
C ALA A 103 27.74 -37.14 2.70
N ASN A 104 27.91 -37.69 3.92
CA ASN A 104 27.56 -39.08 4.25
C ASN A 104 26.21 -39.22 4.98
N THR A 105 25.46 -38.13 5.15
CA THR A 105 24.16 -38.15 5.84
C THR A 105 23.05 -38.37 4.82
N SER A 106 22.15 -39.32 5.09
CA SER A 106 21.01 -39.52 4.17
C SER A 106 19.96 -38.42 4.34
N MET A 107 19.33 -38.03 3.23
CA MET A 107 18.20 -37.09 3.23
C MET A 107 17.02 -37.60 4.06
N ASN A 108 16.80 -38.94 4.08
CA ASN A 108 15.76 -39.56 4.89
C ASN A 108 16.03 -39.43 6.39
N LEU A 109 17.27 -39.60 6.84
CA LEU A 109 17.64 -39.40 8.24
C LEU A 109 17.45 -37.93 8.65
N THR A 110 17.83 -37.01 7.78
CA THR A 110 17.65 -35.56 7.99
C THR A 110 16.16 -35.21 8.09
N ALA A 111 15.35 -35.69 7.15
CA ALA A 111 13.90 -35.52 7.16
C ALA A 111 13.24 -36.09 8.43
N HIS A 112 13.71 -37.26 8.89
CA HIS A 112 13.22 -37.87 10.13
C HIS A 112 13.56 -37.01 11.37
N HIS A 113 14.78 -36.47 11.48
CA HIS A 113 15.13 -35.56 12.57
C HIS A 113 14.31 -34.26 12.54
N LEU A 114 14.06 -33.71 11.34
CA LEU A 114 13.16 -32.56 11.20
C LEU A 114 11.75 -32.91 11.65
N GLN A 115 11.20 -34.04 11.20
CA GLN A 115 9.87 -34.50 11.62
C GLN A 115 9.76 -34.62 13.15
N GLN A 116 10.76 -35.20 13.81
CA GLN A 116 10.79 -35.31 15.27
C GLN A 116 10.83 -33.94 15.96
N THR A 117 11.62 -33.01 15.42
CA THR A 117 11.73 -31.63 15.92
C THR A 117 10.41 -30.89 15.85
N TRP A 118 9.66 -31.07 14.76
CA TRP A 118 8.38 -30.41 14.52
C TRP A 118 7.17 -31.11 15.13
N HIS A 119 7.32 -32.33 15.64
CA HIS A 119 6.21 -33.14 16.15
C HIS A 119 5.46 -32.48 17.30
N VAL A 120 6.17 -31.92 18.28
CA VAL A 120 5.56 -31.25 19.44
C VAL A 120 4.80 -29.98 19.04
N PRO A 121 5.40 -29.00 18.34
CA PRO A 121 4.67 -27.79 17.95
C PRO A 121 3.52 -28.12 16.98
N CYS A 122 3.69 -29.08 16.06
CA CYS A 122 2.60 -29.45 15.15
C CYS A 122 1.45 -30.16 15.83
N ARG A 123 1.70 -30.97 16.87
CA ARG A 123 0.61 -31.55 17.67
C ARG A 123 -0.23 -30.48 18.34
N GLN A 124 0.38 -29.38 18.79
CA GLN A 124 -0.33 -28.26 19.43
C GLN A 124 -1.12 -27.42 18.42
N MET A 125 -0.59 -27.23 17.20
CA MET A 125 -1.22 -26.40 16.17
C MET A 125 -2.14 -27.17 15.20
N GLY A 126 -2.11 -28.51 15.24
CA GLY A 126 -2.83 -29.37 14.32
C GLY A 126 -2.24 -29.39 12.90
N CYS A 127 -0.91 -29.51 12.76
CA CYS A 127 -0.24 -29.72 11.46
C CYS A 127 0.40 -31.09 11.31
N ASP A 128 0.70 -31.47 10.06
CA ASP A 128 1.53 -32.62 9.74
C ASP A 128 3.01 -32.25 9.92
N ALA A 129 3.63 -32.78 10.99
CA ALA A 129 5.04 -32.57 11.27
C ALA A 129 5.98 -33.18 10.21
N SER A 130 5.49 -34.05 9.32
CA SER A 130 6.28 -34.64 8.23
C SER A 130 6.26 -33.81 6.95
N ASN A 131 5.52 -32.69 6.93
CA ASN A 131 5.37 -31.82 5.77
C ASN A 131 5.69 -30.36 6.13
N MET A 132 6.81 -29.84 5.63
CA MET A 132 7.26 -28.48 5.90
C MET A 132 6.25 -27.42 5.45
N HIS A 133 5.48 -27.70 4.39
CA HIS A 133 4.46 -26.77 3.95
C HIS A 133 3.37 -26.57 5.02
N ASP A 134 2.95 -27.66 5.69
CA ASP A 134 1.95 -27.58 6.76
C ASP A 134 2.53 -26.94 8.02
N VAL A 135 3.83 -27.17 8.32
CA VAL A 135 4.57 -26.44 9.36
C VAL A 135 4.56 -24.93 9.08
N PHE A 136 4.88 -24.52 7.86
CA PHE A 136 4.93 -23.11 7.47
C PHE A 136 3.56 -22.44 7.61
N VAL A 137 2.49 -23.11 7.14
CA VAL A 137 1.13 -22.59 7.28
C VAL A 137 0.67 -22.54 8.74
N ALA A 138 1.00 -23.56 9.55
CA ALA A 138 0.70 -23.53 10.98
C ALA A 138 1.40 -22.37 11.70
N SER A 139 2.63 -22.03 11.31
CA SER A 139 3.32 -20.85 11.84
C SER A 139 2.59 -19.53 11.50
N HIS A 140 1.97 -19.40 10.32
CA HIS A 140 1.13 -18.23 10.02
C HIS A 140 -0.11 -18.17 10.92
N ARG A 141 -0.75 -19.32 11.18
CA ARG A 141 -1.88 -19.38 12.14
C ARG A 141 -1.46 -18.97 13.54
N GLN A 142 -0.26 -19.37 13.98
CA GLN A 142 0.28 -18.95 15.26
C GLN A 142 0.55 -17.44 15.30
N THR A 143 1.11 -16.85 14.24
CA THR A 143 1.28 -15.40 14.13
C THR A 143 -0.07 -14.67 14.21
N MET A 144 -1.12 -15.24 13.63
CA MET A 144 -2.50 -14.72 13.74
C MET A 144 -3.04 -14.82 15.16
N ALA A 145 -2.71 -15.89 15.90
CA ALA A 145 -3.06 -16.02 17.31
C ALA A 145 -2.34 -14.96 18.15
N LEU A 146 -1.06 -14.68 17.85
CA LEU A 146 -0.30 -13.62 18.51
C LEU A 146 -0.91 -12.22 18.29
N PHE A 147 -1.66 -11.99 17.21
CA PHE A 147 -2.40 -10.72 17.03
C PHE A 147 -3.39 -10.46 18.17
N GLN A 148 -3.96 -11.51 18.77
CA GLN A 148 -4.93 -11.41 19.85
C GLN A 148 -4.27 -11.10 21.20
N THR A 149 -2.95 -11.35 21.31
CA THR A 149 -2.19 -11.20 22.56
C THR A 149 -1.53 -9.84 22.73
N ASN A 150 -1.50 -9.02 21.67
CA ASN A 150 -0.72 -7.77 21.60
C ASN A 150 0.79 -7.92 21.92
N ALA A 151 1.34 -9.14 21.91
CA ALA A 151 2.75 -9.42 22.13
C ALA A 151 3.59 -9.12 20.87
N VAL A 152 3.81 -7.83 20.58
CA VAL A 152 4.48 -7.36 19.36
C VAL A 152 5.89 -7.93 19.22
N ALA A 153 6.65 -8.05 20.32
CA ALA A 153 8.01 -8.57 20.27
C ALA A 153 8.04 -10.06 19.91
N HIS A 154 7.13 -10.87 20.47
CA HIS A 154 6.97 -12.27 20.10
C HIS A 154 6.61 -12.44 18.63
N MET A 155 5.64 -11.65 18.15
CA MET A 155 5.25 -11.66 16.74
C MET A 155 6.39 -11.29 15.81
N ARG A 156 7.16 -10.22 16.13
CA ARG A 156 8.34 -9.80 15.36
C ARG A 156 9.38 -10.92 15.29
N LEU A 157 9.66 -11.54 16.43
CA LEU A 157 10.64 -12.61 16.52
C LEU A 157 10.20 -13.85 15.74
N GLU A 158 8.94 -14.24 15.85
CA GLU A 158 8.37 -15.39 15.14
C GLU A 158 8.42 -15.20 13.62
N ILE A 159 8.04 -14.01 13.12
CA ILE A 159 8.12 -13.68 11.70
C ILE A 159 9.57 -13.80 11.19
N LYS A 160 10.52 -13.18 11.90
CA LYS A 160 11.95 -13.24 11.51
C LYS A 160 12.48 -14.66 11.50
N GLN A 161 12.13 -15.46 12.51
CA GLN A 161 12.57 -16.85 12.59
C GLN A 161 11.94 -17.71 11.50
N ARG A 162 10.65 -17.52 11.19
CA ARG A 162 9.98 -18.21 10.09
C ARG A 162 10.66 -17.91 8.76
N VAL A 163 10.91 -16.64 8.44
CA VAL A 163 11.58 -16.23 7.19
C VAL A 163 12.98 -16.85 7.11
N LYS A 164 13.78 -16.76 8.18
CA LYS A 164 15.13 -17.35 8.21
C LYS A 164 15.13 -18.86 8.05
N MET A 165 14.19 -19.54 8.71
CA MET A 165 14.04 -20.98 8.60
C MET A 165 13.66 -21.37 7.18
N ASP A 166 12.66 -20.71 6.58
CA ASP A 166 12.21 -20.97 5.21
C ASP A 166 13.37 -20.82 4.22
N LEU A 167 14.12 -19.73 4.31
CA LEU A 167 15.30 -19.49 3.48
C LEU A 167 16.40 -20.53 3.69
N ARG A 168 16.67 -20.90 4.95
CA ARG A 168 17.69 -21.93 5.24
C ARG A 168 17.27 -23.26 4.65
N VAL A 169 16.00 -23.60 4.71
CA VAL A 169 15.46 -24.86 4.20
C VAL A 169 15.45 -24.86 2.67
N GLN A 170 15.04 -23.77 2.03
CA GLN A 170 15.13 -23.61 0.57
C GLN A 170 16.58 -23.77 0.10
N ARG A 171 17.54 -23.11 0.77
CA ARG A 171 18.97 -23.27 0.49
C ARG A 171 19.49 -24.67 0.80
N PHE A 172 19.00 -25.32 1.85
CA PHE A 172 19.43 -26.68 2.16
C PHE A 172 18.99 -27.66 1.07
N ILE A 173 17.72 -27.59 0.67
CA ILE A 173 17.21 -28.41 -0.42
C ILE A 173 18.00 -28.04 -1.68
N ALA A 174 18.41 -26.78 -1.87
CA ALA A 174 19.18 -26.33 -3.03
C ALA A 174 20.42 -27.18 -3.27
N GLU A 175 21.16 -27.32 -2.18
CA GLU A 175 22.50 -27.86 -2.13
C GLU A 175 22.46 -29.39 -2.11
N HIS A 176 21.44 -29.99 -1.50
CA HIS A 176 21.40 -31.43 -1.20
C HIS A 176 20.24 -32.19 -1.87
N GLY A 177 19.20 -31.48 -2.32
CA GLY A 177 17.94 -31.99 -2.84
C GLY A 177 17.99 -32.46 -4.29
N HIS A 178 19.04 -33.19 -4.69
CA HIS A 178 19.14 -33.73 -6.03
C HIS A 178 17.87 -34.54 -6.37
N LYS A 179 17.22 -34.20 -7.49
CA LYS A 179 15.99 -34.84 -8.03
C LYS A 179 14.68 -34.55 -7.27
N GLY A 180 14.62 -33.51 -6.44
CA GLY A 180 13.36 -33.04 -5.84
C GLY A 180 12.70 -34.03 -4.87
N GLN A 181 13.43 -35.03 -4.40
CA GLN A 181 12.94 -36.03 -3.44
C GLN A 181 13.42 -35.70 -2.03
N PHE A 182 13.00 -34.57 -1.49
CA PHE A 182 13.07 -34.37 -0.04
C PHE A 182 11.71 -34.73 0.56
N PRO A 183 11.56 -35.88 1.24
CA PRO A 183 10.25 -36.41 1.65
C PRO A 183 9.51 -35.51 2.66
N PHE A 184 10.23 -34.55 3.24
CA PHE A 184 9.74 -33.51 4.14
C PHE A 184 9.07 -32.33 3.40
N PHE A 185 9.22 -32.23 2.09
CA PHE A 185 8.56 -31.22 1.25
C PHE A 185 7.55 -31.91 0.34
N ARG A 186 6.26 -31.79 0.68
CA ARG A 186 5.17 -32.25 -0.17
C ARG A 186 4.36 -31.04 -0.65
N PRO A 187 3.76 -31.12 -1.86
CA PRO A 187 2.81 -30.11 -2.30
C PRO A 187 1.74 -29.89 -1.22
N SER A 188 1.33 -28.63 -1.08
CA SER A 188 0.29 -28.22 -0.15
C SER A 188 -1.00 -29.05 -0.31
N GLN A 189 -1.59 -29.45 0.81
CA GLN A 189 -2.99 -29.86 0.82
C GLN A 189 -3.87 -28.60 0.70
N THR A 190 -5.09 -28.75 0.17
CA THR A 190 -6.01 -27.62 -0.09
C THR A 190 -6.30 -26.75 1.14
N SER A 191 -6.28 -27.31 2.35
CA SER A 191 -6.51 -26.58 3.60
C SER A 191 -5.37 -25.63 4.00
N SER A 192 -4.17 -25.87 3.46
CA SER A 192 -2.97 -25.09 3.78
C SER A 192 -2.92 -23.82 2.92
N ASP A 193 -3.28 -23.94 1.64
CA ASP A 193 -3.38 -22.81 0.71
C ASP A 193 -4.42 -21.77 1.16
N SER A 194 -5.59 -22.20 1.67
CA SER A 194 -6.64 -21.28 2.13
C SER A 194 -6.22 -20.47 3.36
N ALA A 195 -5.47 -21.08 4.29
CA ALA A 195 -4.97 -20.39 5.48
C ALA A 195 -3.87 -19.38 5.15
N ALA A 196 -2.96 -19.70 4.21
CA ALA A 196 -1.98 -18.76 3.70
C ALA A 196 -2.65 -17.56 2.99
N SER A 197 -3.68 -17.82 2.17
CA SER A 197 -4.47 -16.76 1.52
C SER A 197 -5.15 -15.87 2.55
N ALA A 198 -5.81 -16.45 3.55
CA ALA A 198 -6.49 -15.69 4.62
C ALA A 198 -5.51 -14.82 5.43
N TYR A 199 -4.30 -15.32 5.67
CA TYR A 199 -3.24 -14.53 6.30
C TYR A 199 -2.82 -13.33 5.44
N GLY A 200 -2.56 -13.56 4.15
CA GLY A 200 -2.20 -12.52 3.19
C GLY A 200 -3.29 -11.45 3.04
N GLU A 201 -4.55 -11.87 2.93
CA GLU A 201 -5.71 -10.96 2.86
C GLU A 201 -5.84 -10.10 4.12
N LYS A 202 -5.79 -10.70 5.32
CA LYS A 202 -5.86 -9.94 6.57
C LYS A 202 -4.68 -8.99 6.72
N GLY A 203 -3.51 -9.41 6.26
CA GLY A 203 -2.30 -8.61 6.20
C GLY A 203 -2.47 -7.37 5.33
N ARG A 204 -2.93 -7.57 4.09
CA ARG A 204 -3.27 -6.51 3.14
C ARG A 204 -4.28 -5.53 3.71
N ASP A 205 -5.40 -6.03 4.23
CA ASP A 205 -6.45 -5.19 4.81
C ASP A 205 -5.90 -4.38 5.99
N GLY A 206 -5.02 -4.99 6.79
CA GLY A 206 -4.25 -4.32 7.82
C GLY A 206 -3.41 -3.16 7.26
N VAL A 207 -2.57 -3.41 6.24
CA VAL A 207 -1.73 -2.37 5.63
C VAL A 207 -2.58 -1.24 5.04
N ILE A 208 -3.63 -1.56 4.27
CA ILE A 208 -4.56 -0.58 3.71
C ILE A 208 -5.19 0.27 4.82
N SER A 209 -5.59 -0.35 5.93
CA SER A 209 -6.21 0.37 7.07
C SER A 209 -5.29 1.39 7.74
N VAL A 210 -3.97 1.21 7.66
CA VAL A 210 -2.97 2.14 8.22
C VAL A 210 -2.51 3.16 7.19
N VAL A 211 -2.24 2.72 5.97
CA VAL A 211 -1.71 3.58 4.90
C VAL A 211 -2.75 4.60 4.47
N LEU A 212 -4.02 4.22 4.28
CA LEU A 212 -5.02 5.17 3.77
C LEU A 212 -5.27 6.36 4.70
N PRO A 213 -5.45 6.19 6.03
CA PRO A 213 -5.55 7.33 6.95
C PRO A 213 -4.26 8.15 6.99
N THR A 214 -3.09 7.50 7.00
CA THR A 214 -1.80 8.20 7.03
C THR A 214 -1.62 9.07 5.78
N MET A 215 -1.91 8.54 4.60
CA MET A 215 -1.88 9.31 3.36
C MET A 215 -2.91 10.46 3.34
N LYS A 216 -4.09 10.28 3.94
CA LYS A 216 -5.08 11.37 4.08
C LYS A 216 -4.53 12.52 4.93
N VAL A 217 -3.95 12.20 6.08
CA VAL A 217 -3.34 13.19 6.99
C VAL A 217 -2.13 13.86 6.34
N LEU A 218 -1.31 13.08 5.65
CA LEU A 218 -0.14 13.58 4.95
C LEU A 218 -0.54 14.54 3.83
N VAL A 219 -1.54 14.20 3.01
CA VAL A 219 -2.06 15.11 1.99
C VAL A 219 -2.60 16.39 2.63
N ASP A 220 -3.32 16.29 3.75
CA ASP A 220 -3.88 17.46 4.43
C ASP A 220 -2.81 18.40 5.04
N SER A 221 -1.65 17.87 5.42
CA SER A 221 -0.57 18.60 6.09
C SER A 221 0.55 19.05 5.15
N ASP A 222 1.01 18.17 4.27
CA ASP A 222 2.10 18.38 3.30
C ASP A 222 1.83 17.62 1.98
N GLU A 223 1.10 18.28 1.07
CA GLU A 223 0.81 17.76 -0.27
C GLU A 223 2.08 17.40 -1.03
N SER A 224 3.13 18.21 -0.91
CA SER A 224 4.36 18.00 -1.67
C SER A 224 5.04 16.70 -1.26
N ARG A 225 5.05 16.40 0.04
CA ARG A 225 5.55 15.13 0.57
C ARG A 225 4.67 13.96 0.19
N ALA A 226 3.34 14.12 0.24
CA ALA A 226 2.42 13.07 -0.21
C ALA A 226 2.64 12.73 -1.70
N LEU A 227 2.83 13.73 -2.56
CA LEU A 227 3.07 13.53 -4.00
C LEU A 227 4.44 12.90 -4.29
N ARG A 228 5.45 13.11 -3.44
CA ARG A 228 6.76 12.44 -3.58
C ARG A 228 6.71 10.94 -3.29
N LEU A 229 5.75 10.48 -2.49
CA LEU A 229 5.57 9.06 -2.17
C LEU A 229 4.76 8.30 -3.22
N VAL A 230 4.24 9.01 -4.22
CA VAL A 230 3.32 8.50 -5.21
C VAL A 230 4.05 8.43 -6.55
N ASP A 231 3.84 7.34 -7.30
CA ASP A 231 4.25 7.28 -8.70
C ASP A 231 3.48 8.35 -9.49
N LEU A 232 4.19 9.41 -9.91
CA LEU A 232 3.62 10.58 -10.56
C LEU A 232 2.87 10.22 -11.85
N GLU A 233 3.34 9.23 -12.60
CA GLU A 233 2.71 8.84 -13.86
C GLU A 233 1.36 8.16 -13.61
N GLN A 234 1.32 7.22 -12.66
CA GLN A 234 0.09 6.54 -12.26
C GLN A 234 -0.88 7.51 -11.58
N PHE A 235 -0.36 8.45 -10.81
CA PHE A 235 -1.15 9.49 -10.18
C PHE A 235 -1.85 10.39 -11.20
N GLU A 236 -1.13 10.84 -12.24
CA GLU A 236 -1.73 11.67 -13.28
C GLU A 236 -2.87 10.95 -14.01
N LYS A 237 -2.71 9.65 -14.31
CA LYS A 237 -3.77 8.81 -14.88
C LYS A 237 -5.00 8.76 -13.97
N ILE A 238 -4.80 8.55 -12.67
CA ILE A 238 -5.91 8.53 -11.69
C ILE A 238 -6.53 9.93 -11.53
N ARG A 239 -5.74 10.99 -11.59
CA ARG A 239 -6.22 12.37 -11.52
C ARG A 239 -7.13 12.69 -12.71
N GLN A 240 -6.72 12.29 -13.93
CA GLN A 240 -7.54 12.43 -15.13
C GLN A 240 -8.86 11.65 -14.99
N GLN A 241 -8.82 10.39 -14.52
CA GLN A 241 -10.04 9.60 -14.26
C GLN A 241 -10.98 10.28 -13.26
N VAL A 242 -10.45 10.83 -12.17
CA VAL A 242 -11.26 11.57 -11.16
C VAL A 242 -11.85 12.85 -11.76
N GLU A 243 -11.12 13.52 -12.65
CA GLU A 243 -11.62 14.71 -13.34
C GLU A 243 -12.71 14.36 -14.35
N GLU A 244 -12.54 13.30 -15.13
CA GLU A 244 -13.54 12.78 -16.08
C GLU A 244 -14.83 12.36 -15.37
N GLU A 245 -14.74 11.56 -14.30
CA GLU A 245 -15.88 11.18 -13.46
C GLU A 245 -16.59 12.42 -12.90
N ALA A 246 -15.84 13.39 -12.37
CA ALA A 246 -16.42 14.61 -11.82
C ALA A 246 -17.06 15.52 -12.89
N THR A 247 -16.62 15.45 -14.16
CA THR A 247 -17.29 16.13 -15.26
C THR A 247 -18.55 15.40 -15.70
N ALA A 248 -18.54 14.06 -15.73
CA ALA A 248 -19.70 13.24 -16.03
C ALA A 248 -20.85 13.50 -15.03
N ASP A 249 -20.54 13.53 -13.73
CA ASP A 249 -21.52 13.84 -12.68
C ASP A 249 -22.11 15.26 -12.82
N SER A 250 -21.29 16.23 -13.23
CA SER A 250 -21.76 17.61 -13.44
C SER A 250 -22.67 17.76 -14.66
N HIS A 251 -22.51 16.90 -15.68
CA HIS A 251 -23.39 16.87 -16.84
C HIS A 251 -24.73 16.19 -16.54
N SER A 252 -24.77 15.21 -15.64
CA SER A 252 -26.05 14.65 -15.17
C SER A 252 -26.86 15.64 -14.33
N GLU A 253 -26.22 16.42 -13.45
CA GLU A 253 -26.92 17.43 -12.65
C GLU A 253 -27.43 18.60 -13.50
N ALA A 254 -26.65 19.04 -14.51
CA ALA A 254 -27.06 20.13 -15.38
C ALA A 254 -28.23 19.78 -16.32
N HIS A 255 -28.50 18.49 -16.55
CA HIS A 255 -29.62 18.04 -17.38
C HIS A 255 -30.94 17.99 -16.59
N ASP A 256 -30.89 17.80 -15.28
CA ASP A 256 -32.08 17.70 -14.41
C ASP A 256 -32.53 19.10 -13.92
N ASP A 257 -31.59 19.99 -13.59
CA ASP A 257 -31.91 21.38 -13.20
C ASP A 257 -32.17 22.30 -14.41
N GLY A 258 -31.69 21.93 -15.60
CA GLY A 258 -31.85 22.73 -16.82
C GLY A 258 -33.29 22.85 -17.30
N ASP A 259 -34.10 21.81 -17.09
CA ASP A 259 -35.51 21.81 -17.46
C ASP A 259 -36.37 22.55 -16.43
N HIS A 260 -36.03 22.50 -15.14
CA HIS A 260 -36.70 23.29 -14.11
C HIS A 260 -36.36 24.79 -14.19
N VAL A 261 -35.11 25.15 -14.49
CA VAL A 261 -34.71 26.56 -14.65
C VAL A 261 -35.23 27.14 -15.98
N LYS A 262 -35.28 26.36 -17.07
CA LYS A 262 -35.96 26.78 -18.31
C LYS A 262 -37.48 26.90 -18.13
N ALA A 263 -38.11 26.02 -17.35
CA ALA A 263 -39.53 26.14 -17.03
C ALA A 263 -39.82 27.37 -16.17
N ALA A 264 -38.98 27.66 -15.17
CA ALA A 264 -39.10 28.86 -14.34
C ALA A 264 -38.77 30.17 -15.08
N LEU A 265 -37.81 30.14 -16.02
CA LEU A 265 -37.54 31.30 -16.89
C LEU A 265 -38.67 31.52 -17.91
N ARG A 266 -39.29 30.45 -18.42
CA ARG A 266 -40.50 30.58 -19.26
C ARG A 266 -41.68 31.13 -18.49
N SER A 267 -41.89 30.74 -17.22
CA SER A 267 -42.97 31.33 -16.43
C SER A 267 -42.73 32.81 -16.09
N LEU A 268 -41.47 33.23 -15.96
CA LEU A 268 -41.14 34.66 -15.74
C LEU A 268 -41.26 35.49 -17.03
N GLU A 269 -41.01 34.91 -18.20
CA GLU A 269 -41.22 35.59 -19.50
C GLU A 269 -42.71 35.75 -19.83
N ASP A 270 -43.58 34.86 -19.35
CA ASP A 270 -45.04 34.97 -19.51
C ASP A 270 -45.64 36.03 -18.53
N ASP A 271 -45.07 36.22 -17.34
CA ASP A 271 -45.52 37.24 -16.37
C ASP A 271 -45.10 38.68 -16.73
N GLU A 272 -44.02 38.87 -17.50
CA GLU A 272 -43.60 40.20 -17.99
C GLU A 272 -44.48 40.72 -19.15
N GLN A 273 -45.33 39.86 -19.75
CA GLN A 273 -46.23 40.27 -20.83
C GLN A 273 -47.62 40.73 -20.36
N GLU A 274 -47.99 40.44 -19.10
CA GLU A 274 -49.25 40.93 -18.48
C GLU A 274 -49.06 42.19 -17.60
N GLN A 275 -47.82 42.60 -17.28
CA GLN A 275 -47.56 43.78 -16.43
C GLN A 275 -47.39 45.13 -17.17
N ASP A 276 -47.38 45.13 -18.51
CA ASP A 276 -47.28 46.39 -19.29
C ASP A 276 -48.65 47.09 -19.52
N GLU A 277 -49.77 46.53 -19.05
CA GLU A 277 -51.11 47.18 -19.14
C GLU A 277 -51.66 47.75 -17.81
N GLU A 278 -51.04 47.50 -16.65
CA GLU A 278 -51.51 47.99 -15.35
C GLU A 278 -50.44 48.77 -14.57
N VAL A 279 -49.94 49.88 -15.12
CA VAL A 279 -49.20 50.88 -14.32
C VAL A 279 -49.75 52.29 -14.58
N HIS A 280 -50.99 52.50 -14.13
CA HIS A 280 -51.53 53.82 -13.88
C HIS A 280 -52.56 53.74 -12.75
N HIS A 281 -52.14 53.49 -11.51
CA HIS A 281 -52.80 54.09 -10.34
C HIS A 281 -52.00 53.89 -9.06
N GLU A 282 -51.97 54.97 -8.29
CA GLU A 282 -51.87 55.06 -6.83
C GLU A 282 -50.50 54.99 -6.13
N GLU A 283 -50.11 56.22 -5.74
CA GLU A 283 -49.30 56.60 -4.60
C GLU A 283 -50.00 56.23 -3.26
N ASP A 284 -49.15 56.11 -2.23
CA ASP A 284 -49.42 56.21 -0.80
C ASP A 284 -50.22 55.09 -0.10
N GLU A 285 -49.57 54.39 0.85
CA GLU A 285 -49.89 54.45 2.30
C GLU A 285 -49.07 53.44 3.15
N GLU A 286 -48.60 53.94 4.30
CA GLU A 286 -48.50 53.33 5.66
C GLU A 286 -47.73 52.00 5.87
N GLU A 287 -46.63 51.95 6.64
CA GLU A 287 -46.51 52.00 8.12
C GLU A 287 -47.14 50.80 8.86
N HIS A 288 -46.33 49.78 9.18
CA HIS A 288 -46.32 48.91 10.37
C HIS A 288 -45.06 48.02 10.24
N GLY A 289 -44.13 47.89 11.19
CA GLY A 289 -44.28 47.68 12.62
C GLY A 289 -44.28 46.17 12.86
N ASP A 290 -43.14 45.55 13.21
CA ASP A 290 -43.10 44.31 14.02
C ASP A 290 -41.70 43.90 14.51
N GLU A 291 -41.60 43.95 15.83
CA GLU A 291 -41.00 43.03 16.81
C GLU A 291 -39.66 42.32 16.54
N ALA A 292 -38.67 42.71 17.34
CA ALA A 292 -37.43 41.98 17.57
C ALA A 292 -37.60 40.99 18.74
N MET A 293 -37.49 39.70 18.45
CA MET A 293 -37.32 38.64 19.46
C MET A 293 -35.89 38.64 20.04
N SER A 294 -35.82 38.72 21.37
CA SER A 294 -34.65 38.41 22.20
C SER A 294 -34.40 36.89 22.25
N PRO A 295 -33.15 36.40 22.32
CA PRO A 295 -32.89 35.06 22.80
C PRO A 295 -32.43 35.07 24.26
N GLU A 296 -33.07 34.19 25.03
CA GLU A 296 -32.82 33.87 26.43
C GLU A 296 -31.45 33.23 26.65
N THR A 297 -30.95 33.48 27.86
CA THR A 297 -29.81 32.87 28.54
C THR A 297 -30.27 31.68 29.38
N ASP A 298 -29.52 30.57 29.36
CA ASP A 298 -29.35 29.58 30.44
C ASP A 298 -28.03 28.83 30.14
N SER A 299 -26.96 29.10 30.90
CA SER A 299 -26.50 28.37 32.11
C SER A 299 -26.08 26.93 31.83
N ASP A 300 -24.77 26.66 31.88
CA ASP A 300 -24.21 25.87 32.99
C ASP A 300 -22.68 25.86 32.94
N GLU A 301 -22.12 26.13 34.13
CA GLU A 301 -20.72 26.20 34.49
C GLU A 301 -20.20 24.79 34.80
N GLU A 302 -18.99 24.46 34.33
CA GLU A 302 -18.10 23.61 35.12
C GLU A 302 -16.63 23.94 34.80
N GLU A 303 -15.95 24.40 35.84
CA GLU A 303 -14.54 24.79 35.93
C GLU A 303 -13.60 23.57 35.83
N PRO A 304 -12.32 23.75 35.45
CA PRO A 304 -11.35 23.82 36.54
C PRO A 304 -10.16 24.78 36.34
N GLU A 305 -9.59 25.11 37.50
CA GLU A 305 -8.54 26.07 37.84
C GLU A 305 -7.27 26.11 36.96
N PRO A 306 -6.61 27.28 36.84
CA PRO A 306 -5.29 27.43 36.25
C PRO A 306 -4.17 27.45 37.30
N LEU A 307 -3.12 26.66 37.05
CA LEU A 307 -1.87 26.74 37.80
C LEU A 307 -1.02 27.93 37.36
N GLN A 308 -0.60 28.71 38.35
CA GLN A 308 0.25 29.89 38.28
C GLN A 308 1.68 29.54 37.81
N THR A 309 2.25 30.39 36.95
CA THR A 309 3.65 30.83 37.11
C THR A 309 3.79 32.27 36.61
N LYS A 310 4.29 33.10 37.53
CA LYS A 310 4.63 34.51 37.40
C LYS A 310 6.00 34.68 36.71
N ASP A 311 6.22 35.92 36.27
CA ASP A 311 7.49 36.68 36.15
C ASP A 311 7.64 37.25 34.72
N ALA A 312 7.28 38.50 34.42
CA ALA A 312 7.77 39.80 34.92
C ALA A 312 9.23 40.11 34.54
N HIS A 313 9.41 40.92 33.48
CA HIS A 313 10.38 42.03 33.35
C HIS A 313 10.08 42.75 32.01
N GLN A 314 9.44 43.92 32.02
CA GLN A 314 10.02 45.28 32.10
C GLN A 314 10.97 45.67 30.95
N LEU A 315 10.52 46.60 30.10
CA LEU A 315 11.11 47.94 29.83
C LEU A 315 10.32 48.54 28.63
N ALA A 316 9.46 49.56 28.80
CA ALA A 316 9.80 50.99 28.87
C ALA A 316 10.42 51.49 27.53
N LEU A 317 10.06 52.62 26.90
CA LEU A 317 9.40 53.85 27.37
C LEU A 317 9.18 54.80 26.15
N LEU A 318 8.08 55.60 26.19
CA LEU A 318 7.98 57.06 25.89
C LEU A 318 8.50 57.63 24.54
N LYS A 319 7.72 58.36 23.72
CA LYS A 319 7.27 59.79 23.81
C LYS A 319 6.67 60.11 22.41
N THR A 320 5.78 61.06 22.12
CA THR A 320 5.29 62.29 22.78
C THR A 320 4.01 62.75 22.07
N SER A 321 3.13 63.34 22.87
CA SER A 321 2.02 64.23 22.54
C SER A 321 2.47 65.69 22.32
N GLY A 322 1.59 66.49 21.68
CA GLY A 322 1.60 67.97 21.61
C GLY A 322 2.06 68.51 20.25
N GLU A 323 1.49 69.52 19.60
CA GLU A 323 0.50 70.55 19.95
C GLU A 323 -0.02 71.22 18.65
N ILE A 324 -1.31 71.58 18.64
CA ILE A 324 -1.89 72.92 18.33
C ILE A 324 -1.38 73.63 17.06
N ALA A 325 -2.13 73.60 15.96
CA ALA A 325 -3.16 74.57 15.54
C ALA A 325 -2.59 75.91 15.02
N GLU A 326 -2.70 76.13 13.71
CA GLU A 326 -2.98 77.43 13.15
C GLU A 326 -4.07 77.30 12.09
N VAL A 327 -5.04 78.20 12.24
CA VAL A 327 -6.22 78.40 11.41
C VAL A 327 -5.81 79.35 10.29
N GLU A 328 -6.04 78.97 9.04
CA GLU A 328 -6.25 79.96 7.98
C GLU A 328 -7.55 79.69 7.24
N MET A 329 -8.31 80.78 7.15
CA MET A 329 -9.64 80.92 6.64
C MET A 329 -9.67 80.84 5.12
N GLY A 330 -10.80 80.35 4.60
CA GLY A 330 -11.42 80.94 3.43
C GLY A 330 -11.19 80.20 2.11
N GLU A 331 -11.93 79.10 1.92
CA GLU A 331 -12.38 78.74 0.57
C GLU A 331 -13.85 78.34 0.61
N VAL A 332 -14.61 79.03 -0.22
CA VAL A 332 -16.05 78.91 -0.44
C VAL A 332 -16.40 77.44 -0.75
N GLU A 333 -17.17 76.81 0.13
CA GLU A 333 -17.62 75.43 -0.04
C GLU A 333 -18.59 75.30 -1.21
N ASP A 334 -18.03 74.91 -2.35
CA ASP A 334 -18.77 74.49 -3.53
C ASP A 334 -19.49 73.16 -3.21
N GLU A 335 -20.83 73.20 -3.06
CA GLU A 335 -21.71 72.07 -2.73
C GLU A 335 -21.54 70.86 -3.68
N SER A 336 -20.87 71.06 -4.82
CA SER A 336 -20.49 70.03 -5.79
C SER A 336 -19.43 69.01 -5.27
N SER A 337 -18.67 69.36 -4.22
CA SER A 337 -17.56 68.57 -3.67
C SER A 337 -17.99 67.32 -2.86
N TRP A 338 -19.09 67.43 -2.11
CA TRP A 338 -19.63 66.33 -1.30
C TRP A 338 -20.14 65.15 -2.16
N GLY A 339 -20.67 65.45 -3.35
CA GLY A 339 -21.07 64.45 -4.35
C GLY A 339 -19.89 63.63 -4.88
N ARG A 340 -18.73 64.26 -5.13
CA ARG A 340 -17.50 63.57 -5.58
C ARG A 340 -16.90 62.69 -4.48
N ARG A 341 -16.90 63.12 -3.21
CA ARG A 341 -16.47 62.30 -2.06
C ARG A 341 -17.39 61.08 -1.82
N ARG A 342 -18.73 61.23 -1.90
CA ARG A 342 -19.69 60.11 -1.81
C ARG A 342 -19.51 59.10 -2.96
N ARG A 343 -19.33 59.56 -4.21
CA ARG A 343 -19.04 58.68 -5.36
C ARG A 343 -17.72 57.92 -5.20
N ARG A 344 -16.65 58.55 -4.70
CA ARG A 344 -15.36 57.87 -4.40
C ARG A 344 -15.51 56.81 -3.29
N ARG A 345 -16.27 57.07 -2.22
CA ARG A 345 -16.55 56.08 -1.16
C ARG A 345 -17.37 54.88 -1.68
N ARG A 346 -18.40 55.10 -2.52
CA ARG A 346 -19.17 54.01 -3.17
C ARG A 346 -18.30 53.13 -4.08
N ARG A 347 -17.40 53.72 -4.89
CA ARG A 347 -16.45 52.97 -5.74
C ARG A 347 -15.47 52.11 -4.92
N ARG A 348 -14.95 52.63 -3.79
CA ARG A 348 -14.07 51.86 -2.87
C ARG A 348 -14.81 50.68 -2.22
N ARG A 349 -16.08 50.84 -1.81
CA ARG A 349 -16.91 49.74 -1.28
C ARG A 349 -17.17 48.65 -2.33
N ARG A 350 -17.47 49.01 -3.59
CA ARG A 350 -17.65 48.04 -4.70
C ARG A 350 -16.37 47.25 -4.99
N ARG A 351 -15.19 47.90 -5.02
CA ARG A 351 -13.89 47.21 -5.20
C ARG A 351 -13.57 46.24 -4.05
N ARG A 352 -13.86 46.62 -2.79
CA ARG A 352 -13.71 45.73 -1.63
C ARG A 352 -14.65 44.51 -1.70
N ARG A 353 -15.91 44.71 -2.09
CA ARG A 353 -16.86 43.61 -2.31
C ARG A 353 -16.40 42.66 -3.41
N ARG A 354 -15.95 43.16 -4.57
CA ARG A 354 -15.39 42.34 -5.66
C ARG A 354 -14.16 41.54 -5.21
N ARG A 355 -13.21 42.14 -4.48
CA ARG A 355 -12.03 41.42 -3.96
C ARG A 355 -12.41 40.34 -2.95
N ARG A 356 -13.35 40.60 -2.04
CA ARG A 356 -13.86 39.59 -1.09
C ARG A 356 -14.57 38.45 -1.82
N TRP A 357 -15.39 38.77 -2.83
CA TRP A 357 -16.06 37.78 -3.65
C TRP A 357 -15.08 36.91 -4.44
N LEU A 358 -14.08 37.51 -5.11
CA LEU A 358 -13.02 36.77 -5.82
C LEU A 358 -12.21 35.89 -4.86
N ARG A 359 -11.87 36.38 -3.66
CA ARG A 359 -11.18 35.57 -2.64
C ARG A 359 -12.04 34.38 -2.18
N ARG A 360 -13.35 34.57 -1.97
CA ARG A 360 -14.28 33.48 -1.63
C ARG A 360 -14.41 32.47 -2.77
N ARG A 361 -14.53 32.93 -4.01
CA ARG A 361 -14.59 32.08 -5.21
C ARG A 361 -13.29 31.28 -5.39
N ARG A 362 -12.13 31.93 -5.27
CA ARG A 362 -10.82 31.26 -5.33
C ARG A 362 -10.66 30.24 -4.22
N ARG A 363 -11.06 30.54 -2.97
CA ARG A 363 -11.04 29.58 -1.86
C ARG A 363 -11.96 28.39 -2.11
N ARG A 364 -13.18 28.59 -2.63
CA ARG A 364 -14.10 27.51 -2.99
C ARG A 364 -13.52 26.63 -4.11
N TRP A 365 -12.93 27.25 -5.13
CA TRP A 365 -12.27 26.53 -6.23
C TRP A 365 -11.06 25.73 -5.74
N LEU A 366 -10.16 26.35 -4.96
CA LEU A 366 -9.01 25.65 -4.35
C LEU A 366 -9.47 24.48 -3.46
N ARG A 367 -10.52 24.64 -2.65
CA ARG A 367 -11.09 23.53 -1.86
C ARG A 367 -11.69 22.42 -2.72
N LYS A 368 -12.18 22.71 -3.93
CA LYS A 368 -12.66 21.67 -4.86
C LYS A 368 -11.48 20.92 -5.47
N VAL A 369 -10.48 21.64 -5.98
CA VAL A 369 -9.24 21.05 -6.51
C VAL A 369 -8.55 20.19 -5.44
N TRP A 370 -8.39 20.71 -4.23
CA TRP A 370 -7.80 19.99 -3.11
C TRP A 370 -8.53 18.69 -2.77
N ARG A 371 -9.88 18.72 -2.73
CA ARG A 371 -10.68 17.52 -2.51
C ARG A 371 -10.46 16.47 -3.59
N ARG A 372 -10.30 16.88 -4.85
CA ARG A 372 -10.01 15.99 -5.98
C ARG A 372 -8.62 15.37 -5.86
N VAL A 373 -7.59 16.17 -5.56
CA VAL A 373 -6.23 15.68 -5.32
C VAL A 373 -6.22 14.66 -4.18
N LYS A 374 -6.87 14.98 -3.05
CA LYS A 374 -6.99 14.07 -1.92
C LYS A 374 -7.68 12.77 -2.29
N GLN A 375 -8.79 12.82 -3.04
CA GLN A 375 -9.46 11.63 -3.53
C GLN A 375 -8.57 10.82 -4.48
N ALA A 376 -7.84 11.46 -5.38
CA ALA A 376 -6.92 10.81 -6.30
C ALA A 376 -5.78 10.09 -5.56
N VAL A 377 -5.14 10.74 -4.58
CA VAL A 377 -4.08 10.12 -3.77
C VAL A 377 -4.60 8.92 -2.97
N VAL A 378 -5.78 9.05 -2.34
CA VAL A 378 -6.40 7.95 -1.58
C VAL A 378 -6.79 6.78 -2.49
N ARG A 379 -7.35 7.07 -3.68
CA ARG A 379 -7.67 6.04 -4.66
C ARG A 379 -6.42 5.37 -5.21
N TRP A 380 -5.37 6.13 -5.48
CA TRP A 380 -4.06 5.61 -5.89
C TRP A 380 -3.52 4.66 -4.84
N ALA A 381 -3.44 5.10 -3.57
CA ALA A 381 -2.95 4.25 -2.49
C ALA A 381 -3.81 2.99 -2.33
N LYS A 382 -5.14 3.09 -2.44
CA LYS A 382 -6.02 1.92 -2.38
C LYS A 382 -5.74 0.93 -3.51
N LYS A 383 -5.56 1.41 -4.75
CA LYS A 383 -5.23 0.57 -5.91
C LYS A 383 -3.84 -0.06 -5.74
N PHE A 384 -2.83 0.73 -5.38
CA PHE A 384 -1.45 0.27 -5.20
C PHE A 384 -1.33 -0.87 -4.18
N PHE A 385 -2.01 -0.74 -3.03
CA PHE A 385 -1.99 -1.76 -1.99
C PHE A 385 -3.01 -2.90 -2.21
N GLU A 386 -3.80 -2.89 -3.28
CA GLU A 386 -4.78 -3.95 -3.56
C GLU A 386 -4.10 -5.28 -3.93
N CYS A 387 -2.93 -5.20 -4.58
CA CYS A 387 -2.09 -6.35 -4.92
C CYS A 387 -1.20 -6.80 -3.76
N PHE A 388 -0.96 -5.93 -2.78
CA PHE A 388 -0.04 -6.20 -1.69
C PHE A 388 -0.46 -7.45 -0.92
N GLY A 389 0.45 -8.42 -0.80
CA GLY A 389 0.20 -9.66 -0.06
C GLY A 389 -0.71 -10.66 -0.80
N GLN A 390 -1.09 -10.40 -2.06
CA GLN A 390 -1.68 -11.42 -2.89
C GLN A 390 -0.63 -12.50 -3.18
N TYR A 391 -0.97 -13.74 -2.85
CA TYR A 391 -0.13 -14.90 -3.16
C TYR A 391 -0.59 -15.51 -4.47
N SER A 392 0.32 -15.58 -5.45
CA SER A 392 0.06 -16.25 -6.72
C SER A 392 0.95 -17.48 -6.84
N LYS A 393 0.33 -18.66 -6.92
CA LYS A 393 1.01 -19.92 -7.22
C LYS A 393 0.95 -20.17 -8.71
N TRP A 394 2.08 -20.57 -9.29
CA TRP A 394 2.17 -20.85 -10.71
C TRP A 394 2.97 -22.13 -10.95
N ASP A 395 2.50 -22.90 -11.93
CA ASP A 395 3.15 -24.09 -12.46
C ASP A 395 3.40 -23.80 -13.95
N ALA A 396 4.66 -23.77 -14.38
CA ALA A 396 5.06 -23.42 -15.74
C ALA A 396 6.09 -24.41 -16.29
N VAL A 397 5.97 -24.78 -17.56
CA VAL A 397 6.99 -25.57 -18.26
C VAL A 397 7.66 -24.66 -19.28
N GLY A 398 8.98 -24.53 -19.19
CA GLY A 398 9.68 -23.51 -19.96
C GLY A 398 11.19 -23.66 -19.99
N TYR A 399 11.82 -22.66 -20.55
CA TYR A 399 13.26 -22.50 -20.64
C TYR A 399 13.68 -21.47 -19.60
N THR A 400 14.50 -21.91 -18.64
CA THR A 400 15.04 -21.04 -17.59
C THR A 400 16.55 -21.04 -17.67
N LYS A 401 17.15 -19.84 -17.57
CA LYS A 401 18.60 -19.66 -17.54
C LYS A 401 18.98 -18.72 -16.42
N SER A 402 19.84 -19.18 -15.53
CA SER A 402 20.53 -18.31 -14.58
C SER A 402 21.85 -17.81 -15.18
N PHE A 403 22.14 -16.54 -14.96
CA PHE A 403 23.38 -15.90 -15.35
C PHE A 403 24.14 -15.53 -14.07
N GLY A 404 25.27 -16.20 -13.85
CA GLY A 404 26.14 -15.90 -12.70
C GLY A 404 25.50 -16.18 -11.33
N GLY A 405 24.53 -17.09 -11.24
CA GLY A 405 23.90 -17.49 -9.98
C GLY A 405 22.90 -16.49 -9.39
N ASN A 406 22.91 -15.24 -9.84
CA ASN A 406 22.16 -14.19 -9.15
C ASN A 406 21.08 -13.50 -10.01
N PHE A 407 21.19 -13.63 -11.33
CA PHE A 407 20.19 -13.15 -12.27
C PHE A 407 19.51 -14.33 -12.96
N GLY A 408 18.20 -14.41 -12.90
CA GLY A 408 17.40 -15.44 -13.55
C GLY A 408 16.54 -14.86 -14.66
N LEU A 409 16.59 -15.47 -15.84
CA LEU A 409 15.64 -15.25 -16.92
C LEU A 409 14.85 -16.54 -17.16
N SER A 410 13.53 -16.46 -17.04
CA SER A 410 12.63 -17.58 -17.31
C SER A 410 11.67 -17.22 -18.44
N PHE A 411 11.45 -18.14 -19.36
CA PHE A 411 10.40 -18.06 -20.37
C PHE A 411 9.67 -19.39 -20.39
N GLY A 412 8.37 -19.41 -20.12
CA GLY A 412 7.64 -20.65 -20.01
C GLY A 412 6.20 -20.56 -20.45
N PHE A 413 5.64 -21.71 -20.75
CA PHE A 413 4.25 -21.90 -21.09
C PHE A 413 3.56 -22.55 -19.90
N SER A 414 2.41 -22.02 -19.51
CA SER A 414 1.54 -22.70 -18.55
C SER A 414 0.14 -22.84 -19.13
N GLY A 415 -0.54 -23.92 -18.77
CA GLY A 415 -1.89 -24.19 -19.26
C GLY A 415 -2.75 -24.81 -18.16
N GLY A 416 -4.02 -24.38 -18.09
CA GLY A 416 -5.03 -24.97 -17.22
C GLY A 416 -5.60 -26.28 -17.77
N HIS A 417 -6.41 -26.97 -16.96
CA HIS A 417 -7.10 -28.21 -17.34
C HIS A 417 -7.70 -28.09 -18.76
N SER A 418 -7.42 -29.11 -19.59
CA SER A 418 -7.80 -29.35 -21.00
C SER A 418 -7.14 -28.54 -22.13
N GLY A 419 -6.32 -27.52 -21.85
CA GLY A 419 -5.57 -26.83 -22.91
C GLY A 419 -4.27 -27.54 -23.27
N SER A 420 -4.19 -28.22 -24.41
CA SER A 420 -2.91 -28.75 -24.89
C SER A 420 -2.07 -27.61 -25.48
N ILE A 421 -0.85 -27.38 -24.97
CA ILE A 421 0.11 -26.42 -25.57
C ILE A 421 0.32 -26.75 -27.08
N LYS A 422 0.17 -28.01 -27.47
CA LYS A 422 0.21 -28.46 -28.87
C LYS A 422 -0.91 -27.86 -29.72
N GLU A 423 -2.09 -27.61 -29.14
CA GLU A 423 -3.20 -26.92 -29.82
C GLU A 423 -2.88 -25.44 -30.05
N LEU A 424 -2.19 -24.78 -29.11
CA LEU A 424 -1.70 -23.41 -29.30
C LEU A 424 -0.76 -23.33 -30.50
N ILE A 425 0.25 -24.22 -30.51
CA ILE A 425 1.29 -24.24 -31.55
C ILE A 425 0.72 -24.65 -32.92
N SER A 426 -0.30 -25.51 -32.93
CA SER A 426 -0.99 -25.92 -34.16
C SER A 426 -2.08 -24.95 -34.62
N GLY A 427 -2.25 -23.81 -33.95
CA GLY A 427 -3.22 -22.77 -34.32
C GLY A 427 -4.68 -23.18 -34.15
N ARG A 428 -4.98 -24.18 -33.31
CA ARG A 428 -6.35 -24.62 -33.03
C ARG A 428 -6.92 -23.86 -31.83
N MET A 429 -8.18 -23.43 -31.93
CA MET A 429 -8.89 -22.83 -30.80
C MET A 429 -9.17 -23.89 -29.73
N PHE A 430 -8.82 -23.60 -28.48
CA PHE A 430 -9.08 -24.48 -27.33
C PHE A 430 -10.58 -24.60 -27.09
N SER A 431 -11.08 -25.83 -26.94
CA SER A 431 -12.49 -26.09 -26.61
C SER A 431 -12.82 -25.74 -25.15
N SER A 432 -11.82 -25.76 -24.27
CA SER A 432 -11.90 -25.30 -22.88
C SER A 432 -10.49 -25.20 -22.28
N GLY A 433 -10.23 -24.13 -21.52
CA GLY A 433 -8.97 -23.95 -20.81
C GLY A 433 -8.38 -22.55 -20.97
N TRP A 434 -7.19 -22.37 -20.41
CA TRP A 434 -6.36 -21.19 -20.60
C TRP A 434 -4.95 -21.64 -20.95
N VAL A 435 -4.29 -20.86 -21.80
CA VAL A 435 -2.85 -21.00 -22.06
C VAL A 435 -2.21 -19.66 -21.81
N SER A 436 -1.06 -19.66 -21.14
CA SER A 436 -0.28 -18.46 -20.95
C SER A 436 1.18 -18.64 -21.34
N ILE A 437 1.72 -17.60 -21.94
CA ILE A 437 3.15 -17.43 -22.20
C ILE A 437 3.66 -16.50 -21.14
N ASN A 438 4.49 -17.00 -20.23
CA ASN A 438 5.06 -16.23 -19.14
C ASN A 438 6.54 -15.97 -19.41
N PHE A 439 6.98 -14.78 -19.06
CA PHE A 439 8.37 -14.40 -18.96
C PHE A 439 8.63 -13.88 -17.55
N GLY A 440 9.84 -14.08 -17.05
CA GLY A 440 10.24 -13.66 -15.73
C GLY A 440 11.70 -13.22 -15.75
N MET A 441 11.96 -12.11 -15.09
CA MET A 441 13.29 -11.63 -14.78
C MET A 441 13.38 -11.46 -13.28
N ALA A 442 14.46 -11.93 -12.70
CA ALA A 442 14.52 -12.04 -11.27
C ALA A 442 15.97 -11.85 -10.77
N VAL A 443 16.15 -11.04 -9.73
CA VAL A 443 17.44 -10.81 -9.05
C VAL A 443 17.37 -11.40 -7.65
N GLY A 444 18.32 -12.25 -7.30
CA GLY A 444 18.27 -13.02 -6.07
C GLY A 444 19.35 -14.07 -5.99
N THR A 445 19.09 -15.12 -5.23
CA THR A 445 19.96 -16.28 -5.11
C THR A 445 19.38 -17.43 -5.90
N SER A 446 20.21 -18.15 -6.65
CA SER A 446 19.82 -19.39 -7.33
C SER A 446 20.72 -20.54 -6.92
N GLY A 447 20.13 -21.74 -6.89
CA GLY A 447 20.87 -22.99 -6.85
C GLY A 447 20.58 -23.82 -8.09
N GLU A 448 20.97 -25.10 -8.04
CA GLU A 448 20.87 -25.99 -9.20
C GLU A 448 19.43 -26.19 -9.69
N TRP A 449 18.47 -26.20 -8.77
CA TRP A 449 17.06 -26.54 -9.04
C TRP A 449 16.07 -25.52 -8.46
N TRP A 450 16.51 -24.36 -7.96
CA TRP A 450 15.62 -23.34 -7.37
C TRP A 450 16.18 -21.93 -7.52
N TRP A 451 15.31 -20.96 -7.30
CA TRP A 451 15.60 -19.55 -7.30
C TRP A 451 14.70 -18.82 -6.31
N GLY A 452 15.27 -17.85 -5.59
CA GLY A 452 14.53 -16.99 -4.66
C GLY A 452 15.09 -15.57 -4.66
N GLY A 453 14.20 -14.59 -4.64
CA GLY A 453 14.58 -13.17 -4.67
C GLY A 453 13.43 -12.26 -5.04
N VAL A 454 13.74 -11.11 -5.64
CA VAL A 454 12.74 -10.16 -6.15
C VAL A 454 12.77 -10.19 -7.67
N GLY A 455 11.61 -10.26 -8.29
CA GLY A 455 11.52 -10.28 -9.74
C GLY A 455 10.29 -9.60 -10.30
N VAL A 456 10.38 -9.38 -11.60
CA VAL A 456 9.30 -8.95 -12.45
C VAL A 456 8.92 -10.14 -13.31
N SER A 457 7.69 -10.61 -13.17
CA SER A 457 7.12 -11.59 -14.08
C SER A 457 6.04 -10.94 -14.91
N GLY A 458 5.93 -11.32 -16.17
CA GLY A 458 4.79 -10.98 -17.00
C GLY A 458 4.35 -12.17 -17.81
N GLY A 459 3.17 -12.11 -18.38
CA GLY A 459 2.71 -13.16 -19.26
C GLY A 459 1.42 -12.82 -19.97
N VAL A 460 1.24 -13.39 -21.15
CA VAL A 460 -0.01 -13.29 -21.89
C VAL A 460 -0.80 -14.55 -21.65
N SER A 461 -1.90 -14.46 -20.91
CA SER A 461 -2.85 -15.56 -20.70
C SER A 461 -4.08 -15.38 -21.58
N CYS A 462 -4.39 -16.36 -22.43
CA CYS A 462 -5.61 -16.40 -23.23
C CYS A 462 -6.52 -17.51 -22.73
N SER A 463 -7.81 -17.20 -22.59
CA SER A 463 -8.86 -18.16 -22.22
C SER A 463 -9.77 -18.46 -23.42
N SER A 464 -10.49 -19.59 -23.38
CA SER A 464 -11.40 -20.05 -24.45
C SER A 464 -12.60 -19.12 -24.75
N GLY A 465 -12.65 -17.90 -24.20
CA GLY A 465 -13.71 -16.89 -24.37
C GLY A 465 -13.23 -15.56 -24.97
N VAL A 466 -12.24 -15.59 -25.87
CA VAL A 466 -11.68 -14.42 -26.59
C VAL A 466 -10.89 -13.43 -25.71
N THR A 467 -10.95 -13.52 -24.38
CA THR A 467 -10.14 -12.62 -23.54
C THR A 467 -8.70 -13.12 -23.42
N CYS A 468 -7.77 -12.33 -23.95
CA CYS A 468 -6.34 -12.44 -23.70
C CYS A 468 -5.91 -11.31 -22.78
N ARG A 469 -5.21 -11.65 -21.69
CA ARG A 469 -4.73 -10.70 -20.69
C ARG A 469 -3.21 -10.77 -20.62
N LEU A 470 -2.56 -9.63 -20.82
CA LEU A 470 -1.15 -9.41 -20.50
C LEU A 470 -1.06 -9.02 -19.02
N GLY A 471 -0.57 -9.94 -18.18
CA GLY A 471 -0.19 -9.67 -16.80
C GLY A 471 1.25 -9.20 -16.70
N VAL A 472 1.55 -8.25 -15.83
CA VAL A 472 2.87 -7.90 -15.31
C VAL A 472 2.73 -7.79 -13.79
N SER A 473 3.65 -8.39 -13.06
CA SER A 473 3.67 -8.39 -11.62
C SER A 473 5.08 -8.24 -11.09
N VAL A 474 5.23 -7.46 -10.03
CA VAL A 474 6.49 -7.34 -9.29
C VAL A 474 6.26 -7.90 -7.89
N GLY A 475 7.18 -8.74 -7.44
CA GLY A 475 7.05 -9.36 -6.13
C GLY A 475 8.27 -10.11 -5.68
N ALA A 476 8.23 -10.54 -4.42
CA ALA A 476 9.14 -11.57 -3.94
C ALA A 476 8.72 -12.90 -4.57
N ILE A 477 9.64 -13.52 -5.30
CA ILE A 477 9.42 -14.76 -6.02
C ILE A 477 10.27 -15.86 -5.37
N GLY A 478 9.67 -17.03 -5.17
CA GLY A 478 10.37 -18.26 -4.88
C GLY A 478 9.90 -19.34 -5.84
N CYS A 479 10.81 -19.94 -6.60
CA CYS A 479 10.48 -21.02 -7.54
C CYS A 479 11.51 -22.15 -7.50
N GLY A 480 11.02 -23.37 -7.68
CA GLY A 480 11.83 -24.56 -7.94
C GLY A 480 11.63 -25.01 -9.38
N TRP A 481 12.66 -25.49 -10.04
CA TRP A 481 12.60 -26.14 -11.34
C TRP A 481 13.20 -27.54 -11.31
N TRP A 482 12.70 -28.42 -12.18
CA TRP A 482 13.23 -29.76 -12.38
C TRP A 482 13.20 -30.12 -13.85
N ASP A 483 14.16 -30.93 -14.27
CA ASP A 483 14.21 -31.45 -15.63
C ASP A 483 12.95 -32.29 -15.88
N VAL A 484 12.22 -31.95 -16.95
CA VAL A 484 10.94 -32.59 -17.29
C VAL A 484 11.09 -34.04 -17.76
N GLY A 485 12.32 -34.54 -17.91
CA GLY A 485 12.59 -35.84 -18.52
C GLY A 485 12.08 -35.89 -19.96
N ILE A 486 11.69 -37.07 -20.45
CA ILE A 486 11.18 -37.30 -21.81
C ILE A 486 9.71 -36.80 -21.97
N ASN A 487 9.21 -35.95 -21.06
CA ASN A 487 7.83 -35.47 -21.17
C ASN A 487 7.65 -34.44 -22.31
N PRO A 488 6.59 -34.55 -23.12
CA PRO A 488 6.43 -33.87 -24.40
C PRO A 488 5.94 -32.41 -24.31
N VAL A 489 6.19 -31.70 -23.21
CA VAL A 489 5.57 -30.38 -22.95
C VAL A 489 6.48 -29.20 -23.39
N CYS A 490 7.67 -29.48 -23.91
CA CYS A 490 8.62 -28.49 -24.39
C CYS A 490 8.37 -28.17 -25.87
N PRO A 491 8.00 -26.92 -26.23
CA PRO A 491 7.64 -26.58 -27.60
C PRO A 491 8.80 -26.62 -28.60
N PHE A 492 10.04 -26.42 -28.13
CA PHE A 492 11.23 -26.28 -28.97
C PHE A 492 12.32 -27.32 -28.64
N ASP A 493 11.92 -28.55 -28.33
CA ASP A 493 12.80 -29.66 -27.90
C ASP A 493 13.32 -29.51 -26.45
N LEU A 494 14.01 -30.53 -25.94
CA LEU A 494 14.54 -30.60 -24.56
C LEU A 494 15.59 -29.53 -24.28
N SER A 495 16.25 -29.00 -25.30
CA SER A 495 17.18 -27.88 -25.15
C SER A 495 17.21 -27.00 -26.41
N THR A 496 17.11 -25.69 -26.23
CA THR A 496 17.23 -24.71 -27.32
C THR A 496 18.24 -23.65 -26.91
N TRP A 497 19.22 -23.34 -27.76
CA TRP A 497 20.30 -22.36 -27.49
C TRP A 497 21.07 -22.60 -26.18
N GLY A 498 21.26 -23.87 -25.81
CA GLY A 498 21.91 -24.26 -24.55
C GLY A 498 21.08 -24.00 -23.30
N ILE A 499 19.78 -23.72 -23.45
CA ILE A 499 18.82 -23.61 -22.34
C ILE A 499 18.01 -24.90 -22.28
N LYS A 500 18.02 -25.57 -21.13
CA LYS A 500 17.24 -26.79 -20.93
C LYS A 500 15.78 -26.42 -20.68
N CYS A 501 14.88 -27.24 -21.21
CA CYS A 501 13.47 -27.17 -20.85
C CYS A 501 13.27 -27.82 -19.48
N GLN A 502 12.62 -27.09 -18.58
CA GLN A 502 12.39 -27.47 -17.19
C GLN A 502 10.94 -27.18 -16.82
N ALA A 503 10.35 -28.04 -16.00
CA ALA A 503 9.14 -27.67 -15.28
C ALA A 503 9.56 -26.84 -14.08
N SER A 504 8.77 -25.82 -13.78
CA SER A 504 8.97 -24.92 -12.66
C SER A 504 7.66 -24.76 -11.91
N ARG A 505 7.76 -24.78 -10.59
CA ARG A 505 6.66 -24.47 -9.67
C ARG A 505 7.15 -23.41 -8.71
N GLY A 506 6.38 -22.36 -8.56
CA GLY A 506 6.73 -21.25 -7.70
C GLY A 506 5.53 -20.57 -7.07
N GLY A 507 5.85 -19.67 -6.16
CA GLY A 507 4.93 -18.72 -5.57
C GLY A 507 5.51 -17.32 -5.67
N THR A 508 4.64 -16.36 -5.87
CA THR A 508 4.99 -14.94 -5.84
C THR A 508 4.12 -14.23 -4.81
N LEU A 509 4.75 -13.51 -3.89
CA LEU A 509 4.08 -12.50 -3.06
C LEU A 509 4.09 -11.18 -3.84
N LEU A 510 2.92 -10.81 -4.36
CA LEU A 510 2.76 -9.66 -5.23
C LEU A 510 2.84 -8.36 -4.41
N VAL A 511 3.63 -7.42 -4.91
CA VAL A 511 3.65 -6.03 -4.44
C VAL A 511 2.83 -5.17 -5.39
N THR A 512 3.07 -5.29 -6.70
CA THR A 512 2.31 -4.63 -7.76
C THR A 512 1.79 -5.65 -8.77
N CYS A 513 0.60 -5.40 -9.31
CA CYS A 513 -0.01 -6.28 -10.29
C CYS A 513 -0.76 -5.50 -11.36
N CYS A 514 -0.47 -5.81 -12.61
CA CYS A 514 -0.97 -5.09 -13.77
C CYS A 514 -1.48 -6.06 -14.80
N GLY A 515 -2.74 -5.93 -15.19
CA GLY A 515 -3.36 -6.75 -16.22
C GLY A 515 -3.91 -5.87 -17.33
N VAL A 516 -3.50 -6.10 -18.57
CA VAL A 516 -4.04 -5.43 -19.76
C VAL A 516 -4.81 -6.46 -20.57
N ASP A 517 -6.10 -6.23 -20.78
CA ASP A 517 -6.90 -7.02 -21.71
C ASP A 517 -6.55 -6.59 -23.15
N LEU A 518 -5.91 -7.50 -23.89
CA LEU A 518 -5.37 -7.23 -25.23
C LEU A 518 -6.47 -7.00 -26.28
N VAL A 519 -7.71 -7.43 -26.01
CA VAL A 519 -8.83 -7.27 -26.95
C VAL A 519 -9.51 -5.93 -26.74
N THR A 520 -9.76 -5.57 -25.48
CA THR A 520 -10.47 -4.32 -25.15
C THR A 520 -9.52 -3.13 -24.95
N GLY A 521 -8.23 -3.37 -24.79
CA GLY A 521 -7.22 -2.37 -24.40
C GLY A 521 -7.37 -1.89 -22.96
N LYS A 522 -8.35 -2.40 -22.20
CA LYS A 522 -8.58 -2.00 -20.81
C LYS A 522 -7.49 -2.58 -19.94
N ASN A 523 -6.92 -1.75 -19.08
CA ASN A 523 -5.95 -2.19 -18.08
C ASN A 523 -6.53 -2.08 -16.66
N ASN A 524 -6.02 -2.92 -15.78
CA ASN A 524 -6.34 -2.94 -14.36
C ASN A 524 -5.04 -2.93 -13.57
N CYS A 525 -4.14 -2.01 -13.95
CA CYS A 525 -2.84 -1.84 -13.30
C CYS A 525 -3.02 -1.21 -11.93
N ARG A 526 -2.44 -1.87 -10.94
CA ARG A 526 -2.63 -1.64 -9.52
C ARG A 526 -1.27 -1.61 -8.86
#